data_AF-A0A5N5Q7T3-F1
#
_entry.id   AF-A0A5N5Q7T3-F1
#
_cell.length_a   1.000
_cell.length_b   1.000
_cell.length_c   1.000
_cell.angle_alpha   90.00
_cell.angle_beta   90.00
_cell.angle_gamma   90.00
#
_symmetry.space_group_name_H-M   'P 1'
#
loop_
_entity.id
_entity.type
_entity.pdbx_description
1 polymer ?
#
loop_
_entity_poly.entity_id
_entity_poly.type
_entity_poly.pdbx_seq_one_letter_code
_entity_poly.pdbx_strand_id
1 'polypeptide(L)'
;MPSQSRSRSKISSSNPLSVTTESPQQKVIRHLLRSELNGAVSHQPNFADALLPCSDEYLEQILRRCNGLDLERNKWSQSPPTGSENNFYGPTVDVLNAIGLAVHSVTPDSSGYVEFRARNSRPLGSRYPGMDTYPDIIRCQRPDAPDDVHWQDIDMFVEVKKDNSRRLVTESIEQSARYARALFAHRIDRRFIRTLVVCGKTAVFLHFDRSGLIYSDDVDIYEDPRGFVRAFAGLLLLKGSDAGYNPIFTNIWRPLDPQNPNAPRLDYTVKVNGEEYKVVDVLCIRKSVRGRATLVLALQRLERAEGDNTIDAVLKLIWRDQSRFAEGVILKEFIGVYGVCQVMYEADAMIGGVADIVCSRSGLYAGPRGNVFGPETASVEIKGAKADDCRVHSMLLMQPGRPLSQAGSPFELLAGMIGALMGHWALVNKQVQHRDISANNILLALNDYEYKQPEWEKLKEGKLEELAREFKVPKWDEIFKNAMDEQYEKVEKLTWEFE
;
A
#
# COMPACT_ATOMS: atom_id res chain seq x y z
N MET A 1 -20.99 61.20 13.40
CA MET A 1 -20.77 59.74 13.26
C MET A 1 -22.11 59.05 13.16
N PRO A 2 -22.48 58.46 12.01
CA PRO A 2 -23.59 57.53 11.96
C PRO A 2 -23.12 56.12 11.58
N SER A 3 -23.57 55.17 12.39
CA SER A 3 -23.49 53.73 12.24
C SER A 3 -24.14 53.23 10.94
N GLN A 4 -23.42 52.44 10.15
CA GLN A 4 -24.01 51.63 9.09
C GLN A 4 -23.96 50.15 9.47
N SER A 5 -25.13 49.61 9.77
CA SER A 5 -25.41 48.18 9.80
C SER A 5 -25.28 47.60 8.39
N ARG A 6 -24.33 46.69 8.15
CA ARG A 6 -24.29 45.90 6.91
C ARG A 6 -25.03 44.58 7.14
N SER A 7 -26.17 44.43 6.49
CA SER A 7 -26.88 43.17 6.37
C SER A 7 -26.00 42.16 5.64
N ARG A 8 -25.82 40.97 6.21
CA ARG A 8 -25.23 39.82 5.52
C ARG A 8 -26.34 39.16 4.72
N SER A 9 -26.41 39.43 3.42
CA SER A 9 -27.19 38.63 2.49
C SER A 9 -26.58 37.23 2.40
N LYS A 10 -27.35 36.23 2.81
CA LYS A 10 -27.09 34.82 2.49
C LYS A 10 -27.27 34.67 0.97
N ILE A 11 -26.19 34.43 0.25
CA ILE A 11 -26.26 33.90 -1.12
C ILE A 11 -25.93 32.43 -1.02
N SER A 12 -26.97 31.61 -1.03
CA SER A 12 -26.87 30.20 -1.42
C SER A 12 -26.74 30.16 -2.94
N SER A 13 -25.61 29.68 -3.44
CA SER A 13 -25.52 29.17 -4.80
C SER A 13 -24.80 27.83 -4.76
N SER A 14 -25.62 26.78 -4.80
CA SER A 14 -25.23 25.43 -5.17
C SER A 14 -24.75 25.45 -6.62
N ASN A 15 -23.45 25.62 -6.83
CA ASN A 15 -22.82 25.28 -8.09
C ASN A 15 -22.36 23.81 -8.03
N PRO A 16 -22.75 22.96 -8.98
CA PRO A 16 -22.12 21.66 -9.13
C PRO A 16 -20.66 21.91 -9.54
N LEU A 17 -19.71 21.37 -8.79
CA LEU A 17 -18.29 21.42 -9.13
C LEU A 17 -18.06 20.53 -10.36
N SER A 18 -18.36 21.06 -11.54
CA SER A 18 -17.91 20.55 -12.82
C SER A 18 -16.39 20.71 -12.90
N VAL A 19 -15.68 19.59 -13.04
CA VAL A 19 -14.25 19.50 -13.40
C VAL A 19 -13.36 20.43 -12.56
N THR A 20 -13.05 20.03 -11.34
CA THR A 20 -11.86 20.55 -10.66
C THR A 20 -10.65 20.22 -11.53
N THR A 21 -9.95 21.24 -12.02
CA THR A 21 -8.65 21.08 -12.65
C THR A 21 -7.75 20.30 -11.70
N GLU A 22 -7.29 19.13 -12.13
CA GLU A 22 -6.39 18.32 -11.30
C GLU A 22 -5.17 19.12 -10.89
N SER A 23 -4.83 19.03 -9.60
CA SER A 23 -3.59 19.62 -9.10
C SER A 23 -2.38 19.00 -9.81
N PRO A 24 -1.23 19.71 -9.89
CA PRO A 24 0.01 19.15 -10.44
C PRO A 24 0.37 17.78 -9.82
N GLN A 25 0.16 17.62 -8.51
CA GLN A 25 0.42 16.38 -7.78
C GLN A 25 -0.54 15.27 -8.20
N GLN A 26 -1.82 15.59 -8.43
CA GLN A 26 -2.80 14.62 -8.94
C GLN A 26 -2.46 14.15 -10.35
N LYS A 27 -1.97 15.05 -11.22
CA LYS A 27 -1.48 14.68 -12.56
C LYS A 27 -0.27 13.74 -12.48
N VAL A 28 0.66 13.98 -11.56
CA VAL A 28 1.79 13.08 -11.30
C VAL A 28 1.30 11.70 -10.85
N ILE A 29 0.34 11.64 -9.92
CA ILE A 29 -0.24 10.37 -9.47
C ILE A 29 -0.91 9.63 -10.64
N ARG A 30 -1.65 10.33 -11.50
CA ARG A 30 -2.24 9.72 -12.70
C ARG A 30 -1.18 9.09 -13.60
N HIS A 31 -0.07 9.79 -13.86
CA HIS A 31 1.04 9.25 -14.65
C HIS A 31 1.69 8.03 -13.99
N LEU A 32 1.90 8.08 -12.68
CA LEU A 32 2.43 6.94 -11.91
C LEU A 32 1.49 5.72 -11.99
N LEU A 33 0.18 5.92 -11.84
CA LEU A 33 -0.80 4.84 -11.97
C LEU A 33 -0.79 4.21 -13.35
N ARG A 34 -0.66 5.01 -14.42
CA ARG A 34 -0.47 4.47 -15.78
C ARG A 34 0.81 3.65 -15.88
N SER A 35 1.91 4.13 -15.31
CA SER A 35 3.17 3.38 -15.28
C SER A 35 3.05 2.07 -14.47
N GLU A 36 2.31 2.09 -13.37
CA GLU A 36 2.15 0.95 -12.48
C GLU A 36 1.18 -0.10 -13.05
N LEU A 37 0.05 0.31 -13.63
CA LEU A 37 -1.08 -0.56 -13.97
C LEU A 37 -1.26 -0.82 -15.48
N ASN A 38 -0.55 -0.13 -16.37
CA ASN A 38 -0.61 -0.45 -17.80
C ASN A 38 -0.12 -1.89 -18.06
N GLY A 39 -0.92 -2.67 -18.78
CA GLY A 39 -0.71 -4.11 -18.99
C GLY A 39 -0.94 -5.00 -17.76
N ALA A 40 -1.42 -4.43 -16.64
CA ALA A 40 -1.70 -5.16 -15.39
C ALA A 40 -3.18 -5.09 -15.00
N VAL A 41 -4.06 -5.03 -15.99
CA VAL A 41 -5.51 -5.08 -15.83
C VAL A 41 -6.02 -6.39 -16.39
N SER A 42 -6.74 -7.16 -15.59
CA SER A 42 -7.26 -8.47 -15.98
C SER A 42 -8.76 -8.57 -15.74
N HIS A 43 -9.45 -9.19 -16.67
CA HIS A 43 -10.85 -9.55 -16.55
C HIS A 43 -10.97 -10.93 -15.88
N GLN A 44 -11.83 -11.04 -14.88
CA GLN A 44 -12.17 -12.30 -14.23
C GLN A 44 -13.64 -12.64 -14.53
N PRO A 45 -13.89 -13.61 -15.42
CA PRO A 45 -15.22 -14.21 -15.54
C PRO A 45 -15.65 -14.84 -14.21
N ASN A 46 -16.94 -14.79 -13.91
CA ASN A 46 -17.52 -15.30 -12.66
C ASN A 46 -16.82 -14.74 -11.40
N PHE A 47 -16.48 -13.45 -11.43
CA PHE A 47 -15.76 -12.76 -10.35
C PHE A 47 -16.40 -13.01 -8.97
N ALA A 48 -17.72 -12.97 -8.88
CA ALA A 48 -18.44 -13.14 -7.62
C ALA A 48 -18.14 -14.52 -7.00
N ASP A 49 -18.26 -15.61 -7.77
CA ASP A 49 -17.97 -16.95 -7.26
C ASP A 49 -16.49 -17.15 -6.95
N ALA A 50 -15.59 -16.51 -7.71
CA ALA A 50 -14.15 -16.64 -7.52
C ALA A 50 -13.59 -15.83 -6.33
N LEU A 51 -14.20 -14.69 -5.99
CA LEU A 51 -13.61 -13.69 -5.08
C LEU A 51 -14.54 -13.18 -3.99
N LEU A 52 -15.86 -13.38 -4.12
CA LEU A 52 -16.90 -12.84 -3.24
C LEU A 52 -17.82 -13.99 -2.77
N PRO A 53 -17.32 -14.91 -1.94
CA PRO A 53 -18.05 -16.10 -1.53
C PRO A 53 -19.34 -15.73 -0.77
N CYS A 54 -20.47 -16.25 -1.25
CA CYS A 54 -21.77 -16.16 -0.61
C CYS A 54 -22.51 -17.46 -0.90
N SER A 55 -22.69 -18.32 0.11
CA SER A 55 -23.39 -19.59 -0.11
C SER A 55 -24.87 -19.34 -0.41
N ASP A 56 -25.53 -20.28 -1.09
CA ASP A 56 -26.95 -20.15 -1.41
C ASP A 56 -27.79 -20.03 -0.14
N GLU A 57 -27.40 -20.71 0.94
CA GLU A 57 -28.07 -20.60 2.24
C GLU A 57 -27.94 -19.20 2.84
N TYR A 58 -26.76 -18.58 2.74
CA TYR A 58 -26.55 -17.20 3.21
C TYR A 58 -27.32 -16.22 2.33
N LEU A 59 -27.25 -16.39 1.01
CA LEU A 59 -27.95 -15.55 0.04
C LEU A 59 -29.46 -15.53 0.30
N GLU A 60 -30.08 -16.70 0.47
CA GLU A 60 -31.52 -16.78 0.77
C GLU A 60 -31.90 -16.07 2.07
N GLN A 61 -31.07 -16.17 3.10
CA GLN A 61 -31.29 -15.47 4.36
C GLN A 61 -31.17 -13.95 4.23
N ILE A 62 -30.21 -13.49 3.43
CA ILE A 62 -29.95 -12.07 3.18
C ILE A 62 -31.08 -11.48 2.33
N LEU A 63 -31.46 -12.15 1.25
CA LEU A 63 -32.56 -11.76 0.36
C LEU A 63 -33.85 -11.50 1.14
N ARG A 64 -34.23 -12.40 2.05
CA ARG A 64 -35.45 -12.26 2.90
C ARG A 64 -35.42 -11.06 3.85
N ARG A 65 -34.23 -10.52 4.13
CA ARG A 65 -34.03 -9.39 5.05
C ARG A 65 -33.66 -8.11 4.33
N CYS A 66 -33.44 -8.17 3.02
CA CYS A 66 -33.06 -7.03 2.21
C CYS A 66 -34.28 -6.12 1.99
N ASN A 67 -34.32 -5.02 2.73
CA ASN A 67 -35.45 -4.09 2.64
C ASN A 67 -35.58 -3.49 1.23
N GLY A 68 -36.81 -3.38 0.74
CA GLY A 68 -37.09 -2.82 -0.58
C GLY A 68 -36.82 -3.76 -1.76
N LEU A 69 -36.50 -5.04 -1.54
CA LEU A 69 -36.41 -6.05 -2.60
C LEU A 69 -37.67 -6.94 -2.60
N ASP A 70 -38.42 -6.93 -3.69
CA ASP A 70 -39.48 -7.92 -3.95
C ASP A 70 -38.85 -9.21 -4.48
N LEU A 71 -38.83 -10.25 -3.64
CA LEU A 71 -38.21 -11.52 -3.96
C LEU A 71 -38.97 -12.32 -5.01
N GLU A 72 -40.29 -12.22 -5.04
CA GLU A 72 -41.10 -12.98 -6.02
C GLU A 72 -40.90 -12.41 -7.42
N ARG A 73 -40.78 -11.08 -7.52
CA ARG A 73 -40.56 -10.40 -8.81
C ARG A 73 -39.09 -10.21 -9.16
N ASN A 74 -38.18 -10.46 -8.22
CA ASN A 74 -36.75 -10.12 -8.31
C ASN A 74 -36.54 -8.65 -8.72
N LYS A 75 -37.18 -7.71 -8.01
CA LYS A 75 -37.15 -6.27 -8.33
C LYS A 75 -37.04 -5.40 -7.10
N TRP A 76 -36.26 -4.33 -7.19
CA TRP A 76 -36.27 -3.27 -6.20
C TRP A 76 -37.61 -2.51 -6.25
N SER A 77 -38.09 -2.08 -5.08
CA SER A 77 -39.25 -1.21 -4.94
C SER A 77 -39.00 0.17 -5.53
N GLN A 78 -37.73 0.62 -5.50
CA GLN A 78 -37.29 1.82 -6.19
C GLN A 78 -37.00 1.54 -7.67
N SER A 79 -37.45 2.44 -8.53
CA SER A 79 -37.10 2.43 -9.95
C SER A 79 -35.64 2.86 -10.16
N PRO A 80 -35.00 2.42 -11.27
CA PRO A 80 -33.66 2.89 -11.60
C PRO A 80 -33.59 4.42 -11.72
N PRO A 81 -32.57 5.07 -11.14
CA PRO A 81 -32.38 6.51 -11.27
C PRO A 81 -32.13 6.92 -12.73
N THR A 82 -32.54 8.14 -13.08
CA THR A 82 -32.33 8.74 -14.40
C THR A 82 -31.94 10.21 -14.28
N GLY A 83 -31.39 10.77 -15.36
CA GLY A 83 -31.03 12.19 -15.42
C GLY A 83 -29.60 12.48 -14.99
N SER A 84 -29.43 13.45 -14.09
CA SER A 84 -28.10 13.90 -13.65
C SER A 84 -27.46 12.92 -12.67
N GLU A 85 -26.12 12.93 -12.59
CA GLU A 85 -25.34 12.05 -11.69
C GLU A 85 -25.76 12.18 -10.22
N ASN A 86 -26.14 13.38 -9.79
CA ASN A 86 -26.66 13.63 -8.45
C ASN A 86 -27.86 12.76 -8.07
N ASN A 87 -28.68 12.35 -9.05
CA ASN A 87 -29.85 11.51 -8.82
C ASN A 87 -29.47 10.04 -8.55
N PHE A 88 -28.22 9.63 -8.77
CA PHE A 88 -27.78 8.25 -8.62
C PHE A 88 -27.26 7.95 -7.21
N TYR A 89 -26.74 8.95 -6.49
CA TYR A 89 -26.08 8.72 -5.19
C TYR A 89 -27.03 8.18 -4.12
N GLY A 90 -28.19 8.81 -3.92
CA GLY A 90 -29.17 8.38 -2.92
C GLY A 90 -29.66 6.94 -3.15
N PRO A 91 -30.23 6.63 -4.34
CA PRO A 91 -30.68 5.28 -4.68
C PRO A 91 -29.58 4.22 -4.53
N THR A 92 -28.34 4.54 -4.91
CA THR A 92 -27.19 3.64 -4.72
C THR A 92 -26.92 3.39 -3.24
N VAL A 93 -26.84 4.45 -2.42
CA VAL A 93 -26.66 4.33 -0.96
C VAL A 93 -27.77 3.48 -0.33
N ASP A 94 -29.01 3.67 -0.76
CA ASP A 94 -30.16 2.91 -0.25
C ASP A 94 -30.04 1.41 -0.55
N VAL A 95 -29.68 1.04 -1.79
CA VAL A 95 -29.44 -0.38 -2.14
C VAL A 95 -28.29 -0.95 -1.31
N LEU A 96 -27.15 -0.27 -1.27
CA LEU A 96 -25.96 -0.78 -0.57
C LEU A 96 -26.25 -0.96 0.93
N ASN A 97 -26.96 -0.03 1.56
CA ASN A 97 -27.33 -0.14 2.97
C ASN A 97 -28.42 -1.18 3.22
N ALA A 98 -29.39 -1.37 2.32
CA ALA A 98 -30.37 -2.45 2.44
C ALA A 98 -29.69 -3.83 2.47
N ILE A 99 -28.72 -4.05 1.58
CA ILE A 99 -27.94 -5.30 1.54
C ILE A 99 -27.04 -5.41 2.77
N GLY A 100 -26.35 -4.33 3.14
CA GLY A 100 -25.42 -4.34 4.27
C GLY A 100 -26.09 -4.58 5.62
N LEU A 101 -27.27 -3.99 5.86
CA LEU A 101 -28.10 -4.27 7.04
C LEU A 101 -28.58 -5.73 7.05
N ALA A 102 -28.99 -6.25 5.89
CA ALA A 102 -29.38 -7.66 5.77
C ALA A 102 -28.21 -8.60 6.07
N VAL A 103 -27.01 -8.33 5.55
CA VAL A 103 -25.79 -9.09 5.87
C VAL A 103 -25.50 -9.03 7.38
N HIS A 104 -25.48 -7.84 7.97
CA HIS A 104 -25.21 -7.67 9.40
C HIS A 104 -26.21 -8.43 10.28
N SER A 105 -27.49 -8.48 9.88
CA SER A 105 -28.51 -9.21 10.62
C SER A 105 -28.33 -10.74 10.61
N VAL A 106 -27.66 -11.29 9.60
CA VAL A 106 -27.37 -12.73 9.47
C VAL A 106 -26.02 -13.08 10.11
N THR A 107 -25.08 -12.14 10.14
CA THR A 107 -23.78 -12.29 10.79
C THR A 107 -23.52 -11.17 11.79
N PRO A 108 -24.30 -11.08 12.88
CA PRO A 108 -24.16 -9.99 13.84
C PRO A 108 -22.77 -10.02 14.48
N ASP A 109 -22.16 -8.85 14.59
CA ASP A 109 -20.94 -8.62 15.36
C ASP A 109 -21.18 -7.54 16.42
N SER A 110 -20.27 -7.45 17.39
CA SER A 110 -20.36 -6.49 18.49
C SER A 110 -20.16 -5.03 18.05
N SER A 111 -19.69 -4.79 16.83
CA SER A 111 -19.33 -3.46 16.31
C SER A 111 -20.50 -2.69 15.68
N GLY A 112 -21.66 -3.32 15.52
CA GLY A 112 -22.81 -2.71 14.86
C GLY A 112 -22.60 -2.50 13.35
N TYR A 113 -23.67 -2.17 12.62
CA TYR A 113 -23.58 -1.93 11.19
C TYR A 113 -23.00 -0.55 10.87
N VAL A 114 -21.92 -0.53 10.11
CA VAL A 114 -21.35 0.70 9.54
C VAL A 114 -21.97 0.98 8.16
N GLU A 115 -22.71 2.08 8.06
CA GLU A 115 -23.43 2.50 6.85
C GLU A 115 -22.53 3.07 5.75
N PHE A 116 -22.99 2.90 4.51
CA PHE A 116 -22.53 3.66 3.35
C PHE A 116 -23.15 5.05 3.34
N ARG A 117 -22.35 6.06 2.98
CA ARG A 117 -22.78 7.47 2.94
C ARG A 117 -22.23 8.16 1.71
N ALA A 118 -23.07 8.97 1.05
CA ALA A 118 -22.61 9.85 -0.01
C ALA A 118 -21.66 10.94 0.56
N ARG A 119 -20.51 11.14 -0.09
CA ARG A 119 -19.49 12.13 0.28
C ARG A 119 -18.81 12.78 -0.93
N ASN A 120 -19.57 12.92 -2.01
CA ASN A 120 -19.19 13.51 -3.30
C ASN A 120 -18.86 15.03 -3.32
N SER A 121 -18.56 15.67 -2.18
CA SER A 121 -18.43 17.13 -2.09
C SER A 121 -17.18 17.65 -1.39
N ARG A 122 -16.42 16.80 -0.69
CA ARG A 122 -15.25 17.25 0.10
C ARG A 122 -14.13 16.21 0.09
N PRO A 123 -12.88 16.62 -0.19
CA PRO A 123 -11.71 15.76 -0.06
C PRO A 123 -11.60 15.08 1.30
N LEU A 124 -11.08 13.85 1.31
CA LEU A 124 -10.66 13.18 2.53
C LEU A 124 -9.31 13.72 3.01
N GLY A 125 -9.15 13.78 4.32
CA GLY A 125 -7.87 14.08 4.95
C GLY A 125 -6.78 13.12 4.48
N SER A 126 -5.60 13.67 4.19
CA SER A 126 -4.44 12.93 3.71
C SER A 126 -3.16 13.61 4.15
N ARG A 127 -2.22 12.82 4.68
CA ARG A 127 -0.86 13.30 4.96
C ARG A 127 0.05 13.34 3.72
N TYR A 128 -0.42 12.80 2.58
CA TYR A 128 0.36 12.75 1.34
C TYR A 128 -0.20 13.71 0.28
N PRO A 129 0.66 14.55 -0.32
CA PRO A 129 0.25 15.48 -1.39
C PRO A 129 -0.39 14.76 -2.58
N GLY A 130 -1.48 15.33 -3.10
CA GLY A 130 -2.21 14.84 -4.28
C GLY A 130 -3.17 13.68 -4.00
N MET A 131 -3.27 13.22 -2.74
CA MET A 131 -4.22 12.19 -2.30
C MET A 131 -5.43 12.76 -1.55
N ASP A 132 -5.51 14.08 -1.42
CA ASP A 132 -6.70 14.86 -1.05
C ASP A 132 -7.77 14.73 -2.16
N THR A 133 -8.40 13.56 -2.20
CA THR A 133 -9.43 13.15 -3.16
C THR A 133 -10.64 12.62 -2.41
N TYR A 134 -11.76 12.46 -3.10
CA TYR A 134 -13.00 12.00 -2.47
C TYR A 134 -13.71 11.01 -3.39
N PRO A 135 -14.03 9.81 -2.91
CA PRO A 135 -15.01 8.94 -3.55
C PRO A 135 -16.42 9.51 -3.42
N ASP A 136 -17.32 9.09 -4.30
CA ASP A 136 -18.72 9.51 -4.27
C ASP A 136 -19.48 8.94 -3.06
N ILE A 137 -19.24 7.68 -2.74
CA ILE A 137 -19.82 6.98 -1.59
C ILE A 137 -18.70 6.31 -0.81
N ILE A 138 -18.78 6.37 0.52
CA ILE A 138 -17.80 5.76 1.43
C ILE A 138 -18.49 4.93 2.50
N ARG A 139 -17.76 3.93 3.02
CA ARG A 139 -18.04 3.26 4.29
C ARG A 139 -16.90 3.58 5.26
N CYS A 140 -17.23 4.22 6.38
CA CYS A 140 -16.27 4.82 7.31
C CYS A 140 -16.36 4.16 8.69
N GLN A 141 -15.30 3.48 9.13
CA GLN A 141 -15.26 2.75 10.41
C GLN A 141 -15.32 3.69 11.62
N ARG A 142 -14.89 4.95 11.46
CA ARG A 142 -14.96 5.97 12.51
C ARG A 142 -15.93 7.08 12.11
N PRO A 143 -17.20 7.02 12.55
CA PRO A 143 -18.23 7.97 12.12
C PRO A 143 -18.22 9.32 12.88
N ASP A 144 -17.43 9.44 13.95
CA ASP A 144 -17.54 10.50 14.97
C ASP A 144 -17.19 11.92 14.47
N ALA A 145 -16.66 12.05 13.25
CA ALA A 145 -16.33 13.34 12.64
C ALA A 145 -16.84 13.39 11.19
N PRO A 146 -18.15 13.60 10.95
CA PRO A 146 -18.74 13.57 9.61
C PRO A 146 -18.14 14.61 8.66
N ASP A 147 -17.51 15.67 9.16
CA ASP A 147 -16.85 16.67 8.32
C ASP A 147 -15.33 16.48 8.20
N ASP A 148 -14.70 15.67 9.05
CA ASP A 148 -13.25 15.43 9.11
C ASP A 148 -12.90 13.94 8.96
N VAL A 149 -13.24 13.40 7.78
CA VAL A 149 -12.94 12.01 7.41
C VAL A 149 -11.58 11.94 6.74
N HIS A 150 -10.74 11.01 7.17
CA HIS A 150 -9.40 10.77 6.66
C HIS A 150 -9.32 9.39 6.01
N TRP A 151 -8.35 9.18 5.11
CA TRP A 151 -8.16 7.87 4.44
C TRP A 151 -7.94 6.69 5.38
N GLN A 152 -7.55 6.92 6.64
CA GLN A 152 -7.42 5.85 7.64
C GLN A 152 -8.78 5.37 8.18
N ASP A 153 -9.83 6.17 8.05
CA ASP A 153 -11.17 5.81 8.52
C ASP A 153 -11.95 4.99 7.49
N ILE A 154 -11.49 4.98 6.23
CA ILE A 154 -12.17 4.35 5.11
C ILE A 154 -11.93 2.84 5.12
N ASP A 155 -13.02 2.08 5.11
CA ASP A 155 -13.03 0.63 4.89
C ASP A 155 -13.19 0.31 3.40
N MET A 156 -14.19 0.97 2.80
CA MET A 156 -14.60 0.80 1.41
C MET A 156 -15.01 2.14 0.81
N PHE A 157 -14.80 2.26 -0.50
CA PHE A 157 -15.28 3.38 -1.31
C PHE A 157 -16.08 2.84 -2.50
N VAL A 158 -16.89 3.69 -3.13
CA VAL A 158 -17.63 3.41 -4.37
C VAL A 158 -17.66 4.69 -5.22
N GLU A 159 -17.33 4.56 -6.49
CA GLU A 159 -17.49 5.65 -7.48
C GLU A 159 -18.81 5.45 -8.24
N VAL A 160 -19.53 6.53 -8.52
CA VAL A 160 -20.84 6.51 -9.18
C VAL A 160 -20.81 7.39 -10.43
N LYS A 161 -21.38 6.91 -11.53
CA LYS A 161 -21.58 7.65 -12.76
C LYS A 161 -23.00 7.46 -13.29
N LYS A 162 -23.52 8.47 -13.97
CA LYS A 162 -24.91 8.51 -14.47
C LYS A 162 -25.26 7.50 -15.56
N ASP A 163 -24.27 6.98 -16.29
CA ASP A 163 -24.47 6.02 -17.37
C ASP A 163 -23.29 5.04 -17.46
N ASN A 164 -23.49 3.94 -18.19
CA ASN A 164 -22.50 2.88 -18.38
C ASN A 164 -21.73 3.01 -19.70
N SER A 165 -21.62 4.22 -20.25
CA SER A 165 -20.76 4.43 -21.42
C SER A 165 -19.33 3.98 -21.12
N ARG A 166 -18.68 3.37 -22.12
CA ARG A 166 -17.31 2.86 -21.99
C ARG A 166 -16.34 3.90 -21.42
N ARG A 167 -16.54 5.17 -21.76
CA ARG A 167 -15.76 6.29 -21.27
C ARG A 167 -15.90 6.48 -19.75
N LEU A 168 -17.13 6.57 -19.24
CA LEU A 168 -17.38 6.79 -17.82
C LEU A 168 -16.91 5.60 -16.97
N VAL A 169 -17.13 4.37 -17.43
CA VAL A 169 -16.63 3.18 -16.74
C VAL A 169 -15.09 3.20 -16.64
N THR A 170 -14.40 3.58 -17.72
CA THR A 170 -12.93 3.70 -17.74
C THR A 170 -12.46 4.79 -16.78
N GLU A 171 -13.09 5.97 -16.82
CA GLU A 171 -12.80 7.09 -15.91
C GLU A 171 -12.99 6.69 -14.44
N SER A 172 -14.07 5.97 -14.11
CA SER A 172 -14.33 5.47 -12.75
C SER A 172 -13.32 4.45 -12.26
N ILE A 173 -12.80 3.59 -13.14
CA ILE A 173 -11.73 2.65 -12.80
C ILE A 173 -10.41 3.40 -12.55
N GLU A 174 -10.06 4.38 -13.40
CA GLU A 174 -8.89 5.25 -13.18
C GLU A 174 -8.99 6.01 -11.84
N GLN A 175 -10.16 6.54 -11.51
CA GLN A 175 -10.43 7.20 -10.21
C GLN A 175 -10.30 6.21 -9.05
N SER A 176 -10.90 5.02 -9.17
CA SER A 176 -10.82 3.98 -8.14
C SER A 176 -9.38 3.54 -7.86
N ALA A 177 -8.50 3.52 -8.86
CA ALA A 177 -7.08 3.23 -8.68
C ALA A 177 -6.36 4.32 -7.86
N ARG A 178 -6.78 5.59 -7.97
CA ARG A 178 -6.26 6.68 -7.11
C ARG A 178 -6.68 6.49 -5.66
N TYR A 179 -7.94 6.09 -5.43
CA TYR A 179 -8.43 5.80 -4.09
C TYR A 179 -7.74 4.58 -3.49
N ALA A 180 -7.53 3.52 -4.28
CA ALA A 180 -6.76 2.34 -3.86
C ALA A 180 -5.32 2.72 -3.47
N ARG A 181 -4.67 3.59 -4.25
CA ARG A 181 -3.35 4.16 -3.93
C ARG A 181 -3.35 4.89 -2.58
N ALA A 182 -4.36 5.73 -2.35
CA ALA A 182 -4.50 6.49 -1.12
C ALA A 182 -4.74 5.56 0.08
N LEU A 183 -5.62 4.57 -0.04
CA LEU A 183 -5.85 3.56 0.98
C LEU A 183 -4.57 2.78 1.31
N PHE A 184 -3.86 2.25 0.32
CA PHE A 184 -2.59 1.54 0.57
C PHE A 184 -1.53 2.40 1.26
N ALA A 185 -1.55 3.72 1.03
CA ALA A 185 -0.61 4.65 1.66
C ALA A 185 -0.97 4.96 3.13
N HIS A 186 -2.24 4.84 3.52
CA HIS A 186 -2.73 5.24 4.84
C HIS A 186 -3.07 4.04 5.74
N ARG A 187 -3.47 2.91 5.16
CA ARG A 187 -3.82 1.64 5.82
C ARG A 187 -2.73 0.61 5.55
N ILE A 188 -1.70 0.63 6.38
CA ILE A 188 -0.50 -0.22 6.25
C ILE A 188 -0.79 -1.70 6.51
N ASP A 189 -1.96 -1.98 7.09
CA ASP A 189 -2.53 -3.30 7.34
C ASP A 189 -3.20 -3.91 6.10
N ARG A 190 -3.17 -3.27 4.92
CA ARG A 190 -3.86 -3.75 3.70
C ARG A 190 -2.93 -4.46 2.72
N ARG A 191 -3.30 -5.69 2.37
CA ARG A 191 -2.69 -6.51 1.32
C ARG A 191 -3.33 -6.24 -0.04
N PHE A 192 -4.66 -6.14 -0.06
CA PHE A 192 -5.46 -5.81 -1.24
C PHE A 192 -6.70 -4.99 -0.85
N ILE A 193 -7.37 -4.45 -1.87
CA ILE A 193 -8.58 -3.65 -1.74
C ILE A 193 -9.62 -4.19 -2.71
N ARG A 194 -10.84 -4.45 -2.22
CA ARG A 194 -12.01 -4.73 -3.05
C ARG A 194 -13.03 -3.61 -2.91
N THR A 195 -13.64 -3.26 -4.04
CA THR A 195 -14.58 -2.15 -4.19
C THR A 195 -15.46 -2.42 -5.40
N LEU A 196 -16.36 -1.50 -5.72
CA LEU A 196 -17.15 -1.50 -6.93
C LEU A 196 -17.26 -0.07 -7.47
N VAL A 197 -17.49 0.01 -8.77
CA VAL A 197 -17.94 1.23 -9.44
C VAL A 197 -19.36 1.01 -9.93
N VAL A 198 -20.22 1.99 -9.77
CA VAL A 198 -21.61 1.97 -10.23
C VAL A 198 -21.73 2.94 -11.41
N CYS A 199 -22.14 2.44 -12.56
CA CYS A 199 -22.28 3.23 -13.78
C CYS A 199 -23.67 2.99 -14.35
N GLY A 200 -24.54 3.99 -14.28
CA GLY A 200 -25.94 3.86 -14.66
C GLY A 200 -26.67 2.84 -13.79
N LYS A 201 -27.06 1.72 -14.40
CA LYS A 201 -27.79 0.61 -13.74
C LYS A 201 -26.90 -0.58 -13.38
N THR A 202 -25.63 -0.53 -13.77
CA THR A 202 -24.70 -1.66 -13.66
C THR A 202 -23.59 -1.36 -12.67
N ALA A 203 -23.08 -2.38 -12.01
CA ALA A 203 -21.89 -2.32 -11.18
C ALA A 203 -20.75 -3.16 -11.78
N VAL A 204 -19.51 -2.71 -11.58
CA VAL A 204 -18.30 -3.48 -11.87
C VAL A 204 -17.51 -3.60 -10.57
N PHE A 205 -17.27 -4.81 -10.11
CA PHE A 205 -16.45 -5.10 -8.94
C PHE A 205 -14.97 -5.07 -9.32
N LEU A 206 -14.16 -4.48 -8.44
CA LEU A 206 -12.73 -4.29 -8.63
C LEU A 206 -11.97 -4.92 -7.48
N HIS A 207 -10.83 -5.54 -7.79
CA HIS A 207 -9.84 -6.04 -6.85
C HIS A 207 -8.47 -5.47 -7.21
N PHE A 208 -7.96 -4.60 -6.35
CA PHE A 208 -6.60 -4.06 -6.44
C PHE A 208 -5.69 -4.83 -5.48
N ASP A 209 -4.67 -5.48 -6.01
CA ASP A 209 -3.61 -6.09 -5.23
C ASP A 209 -2.24 -5.59 -5.69
N ARG A 210 -1.16 -6.25 -5.24
CA ARG A 210 0.20 -5.83 -5.59
C ARG A 210 0.68 -6.35 -6.94
N SER A 211 -0.14 -7.16 -7.63
CA SER A 211 0.06 -7.64 -9.00
C SER A 211 -0.70 -6.84 -10.05
N GLY A 212 -1.76 -6.10 -9.68
CA GLY A 212 -2.51 -5.25 -10.61
C GLY A 212 -3.96 -4.99 -10.20
N LEU A 213 -4.81 -4.80 -11.22
CA LEU A 213 -6.26 -4.67 -11.11
C LEU A 213 -6.95 -5.88 -11.74
N ILE A 214 -7.90 -6.47 -11.03
CA ILE A 214 -8.84 -7.45 -11.56
C ILE A 214 -10.26 -6.85 -11.52
N TYR A 215 -11.02 -7.02 -12.59
CA TYR A 215 -12.40 -6.51 -12.68
C TYR A 215 -13.40 -7.60 -13.11
N SER A 216 -14.66 -7.43 -12.72
CA SER A 216 -15.77 -8.34 -13.03
C SER A 216 -16.46 -8.04 -14.37
N ASP A 217 -17.36 -8.93 -14.78
CA ASP A 217 -18.45 -8.59 -15.70
C ASP A 217 -19.36 -7.50 -15.10
N ASP A 218 -20.19 -6.91 -15.96
CA ASP A 218 -21.19 -5.93 -15.53
C ASP A 218 -22.33 -6.66 -14.83
N VAL A 219 -22.65 -6.25 -13.60
CA VAL A 219 -23.75 -6.81 -12.83
C VAL A 219 -24.87 -5.79 -12.79
N ASP A 220 -26.03 -6.12 -13.37
CA ASP A 220 -27.17 -5.20 -13.38
C ASP A 220 -27.83 -5.16 -12.01
N ILE A 221 -27.94 -3.96 -11.43
CA ILE A 221 -28.50 -3.75 -10.10
C ILE A 221 -30.02 -3.96 -10.11
N TYR A 222 -30.70 -3.68 -11.21
CA TYR A 222 -32.16 -3.57 -11.29
C TYR A 222 -32.83 -4.67 -12.12
N GLU A 223 -32.16 -5.20 -13.15
CA GLU A 223 -32.64 -6.34 -13.96
C GLU A 223 -32.14 -7.69 -13.41
N ASP A 224 -31.01 -7.71 -12.70
CA ASP A 224 -30.56 -8.86 -11.90
C ASP A 224 -30.25 -8.50 -10.43
N PRO A 225 -31.25 -8.06 -9.63
CA PRO A 225 -31.04 -7.75 -8.22
C PRO A 225 -30.46 -8.91 -7.43
N ARG A 226 -30.91 -10.15 -7.68
CA ARG A 226 -30.37 -11.35 -7.01
C ARG A 226 -28.88 -11.52 -7.25
N GLY A 227 -28.41 -11.41 -8.49
CA GLY A 227 -26.98 -11.49 -8.81
C GLY A 227 -26.17 -10.36 -8.17
N PHE A 228 -26.69 -9.14 -8.20
CA PHE A 228 -26.07 -8.01 -7.51
C PHE A 228 -25.99 -8.20 -5.99
N VAL A 229 -27.08 -8.64 -5.36
CA VAL A 229 -27.13 -8.95 -3.92
C VAL A 229 -26.12 -10.04 -3.59
N ARG A 230 -26.04 -11.12 -4.38
CA ARG A 230 -25.05 -12.20 -4.16
C ARG A 230 -23.63 -11.66 -4.14
N ALA A 231 -23.25 -10.91 -5.18
CA ALA A 231 -21.90 -10.36 -5.31
C ALA A 231 -21.57 -9.37 -4.19
N PHE A 232 -22.46 -8.41 -3.93
CA PHE A 232 -22.21 -7.38 -2.92
C PHE A 232 -22.28 -7.93 -1.49
N ALA A 233 -23.21 -8.85 -1.20
CA ALA A 233 -23.23 -9.56 0.08
C ALA A 233 -21.96 -10.39 0.29
N GLY A 234 -21.50 -11.12 -0.74
CA GLY A 234 -20.24 -11.86 -0.70
C GLY A 234 -19.04 -10.95 -0.38
N LEU A 235 -19.03 -9.73 -0.92
CA LEU A 235 -18.02 -8.72 -0.57
C LEU A 235 -18.08 -8.31 0.92
N LEU A 236 -19.28 -8.11 1.47
CA LEU A 236 -19.48 -7.69 2.86
C LEU A 236 -19.29 -8.80 3.89
N LEU A 237 -19.41 -10.07 3.48
CA LEU A 237 -19.20 -11.24 4.34
C LEU A 237 -17.70 -11.52 4.61
N LEU A 238 -16.80 -10.99 3.79
CA LEU A 238 -15.36 -11.13 3.96
C LEU A 238 -14.89 -10.49 5.27
N LYS A 239 -14.03 -11.19 6.02
CA LYS A 239 -13.43 -10.70 7.28
C LYS A 239 -11.93 -10.91 7.30
N GLY A 240 -11.21 -10.14 8.13
CA GLY A 240 -9.78 -10.32 8.38
C GLY A 240 -8.95 -10.44 7.10
N SER A 241 -8.23 -11.56 6.96
CA SER A 241 -7.36 -11.80 5.82
C SER A 241 -8.08 -11.88 4.48
N ASP A 242 -9.33 -12.37 4.47
CA ASP A 242 -10.14 -12.49 3.25
C ASP A 242 -10.71 -11.15 2.80
N ALA A 243 -10.87 -10.19 3.70
CA ALA A 243 -11.18 -8.79 3.39
C ALA A 243 -9.94 -7.98 2.93
N GLY A 244 -8.76 -8.58 3.03
CA GLY A 244 -7.49 -7.98 2.60
C GLY A 244 -6.66 -7.38 3.72
N TYR A 245 -6.98 -7.65 4.99
CA TYR A 245 -6.12 -7.29 6.11
C TYR A 245 -4.93 -8.25 6.23
N ASN A 246 -3.79 -7.73 6.66
CA ASN A 246 -2.61 -8.53 6.95
C ASN A 246 -2.70 -9.07 8.39
N PRO A 247 -2.74 -10.39 8.62
CA PRO A 247 -2.97 -10.97 9.94
C PRO A 247 -1.84 -10.72 10.94
N ILE A 248 -0.67 -10.28 10.48
CA ILE A 248 0.39 -9.89 11.43
C ILE A 248 0.05 -8.59 12.14
N PHE A 249 -0.85 -7.75 11.59
CA PHE A 249 -1.22 -6.46 12.17
C PHE A 249 -2.46 -6.58 13.04
N THR A 250 -2.44 -5.89 14.16
CA THR A 250 -3.64 -5.44 14.90
C THR A 250 -3.59 -3.93 15.04
N ASN A 251 -4.75 -3.30 15.29
CA ASN A 251 -4.81 -1.86 15.49
C ASN A 251 -5.89 -1.45 16.48
N ILE A 252 -5.71 -0.26 17.05
CA ILE A 252 -6.69 0.44 17.87
C ILE A 252 -6.80 1.90 17.43
N TRP A 253 -7.97 2.50 17.64
CA TRP A 253 -8.19 3.91 17.34
C TRP A 253 -7.51 4.82 18.35
N ARG A 254 -6.76 5.80 17.85
CA ARG A 254 -6.25 6.92 18.65
C ARG A 254 -7.35 7.95 18.90
N PRO A 255 -7.33 8.69 20.02
CA PRO A 255 -8.10 9.92 20.15
C PRO A 255 -7.81 10.86 18.96
N LEU A 256 -8.83 11.55 18.47
CA LEU A 256 -8.61 12.58 17.44
C LEU A 256 -7.79 13.73 18.04
N ASP A 257 -6.82 14.23 17.29
CA ASP A 257 -6.06 15.43 17.61
C ASP A 257 -6.60 16.62 16.80
N PRO A 258 -7.41 17.51 17.39
CA PRO A 258 -7.97 18.65 16.66
C PRO A 258 -6.93 19.66 16.19
N GLN A 259 -5.72 19.65 16.77
CA GLN A 259 -4.64 20.57 16.41
C GLN A 259 -3.80 20.01 15.26
N ASN A 260 -3.81 18.70 15.07
CA ASN A 260 -3.09 18.02 13.99
C ASN A 260 -4.01 17.05 13.24
N PRO A 261 -4.77 17.53 12.24
CA PRO A 261 -5.68 16.69 11.44
C PRO A 261 -4.96 15.58 10.64
N ASN A 262 -3.62 15.67 10.50
CA ASN A 262 -2.77 14.68 9.84
C ASN A 262 -2.11 13.70 10.82
N ALA A 263 -2.41 13.80 12.11
CA ALA A 263 -1.94 12.82 13.10
C ALA A 263 -2.43 11.42 12.70
N PRO A 264 -1.61 10.37 12.91
CA PRO A 264 -2.07 9.00 12.74
C PRO A 264 -3.33 8.76 13.57
N ARG A 265 -4.34 8.12 12.98
CA ARG A 265 -5.62 7.78 13.62
C ARG A 265 -5.61 6.38 14.23
N LEU A 266 -4.62 5.56 13.89
CA LEU A 266 -4.48 4.17 14.33
C LEU A 266 -3.11 3.94 14.97
N ASP A 267 -3.11 3.28 16.12
CA ASP A 267 -1.95 2.59 16.68
C ASP A 267 -1.91 1.17 16.14
N TYR A 268 -0.75 0.74 15.67
CA TYR A 268 -0.55 -0.61 15.15
C TYR A 268 0.37 -1.42 16.06
N THR A 269 0.03 -2.70 16.21
CA THR A 269 0.91 -3.73 16.75
C THR A 269 1.14 -4.76 15.64
N VAL A 270 2.33 -5.36 15.60
CA VAL A 270 2.66 -6.46 14.71
C VAL A 270 3.13 -7.68 15.48
N LYS A 271 2.70 -8.87 15.03
CA LYS A 271 3.20 -10.15 15.54
C LYS A 271 4.12 -10.80 14.52
N VAL A 272 5.40 -10.92 14.85
CA VAL A 272 6.44 -11.48 13.98
C VAL A 272 7.38 -12.36 14.81
N ASN A 273 7.72 -13.53 14.30
CA ASN A 273 8.58 -14.51 15.00
C ASN A 273 8.07 -14.90 16.40
N GLY A 274 6.74 -14.99 16.57
CA GLY A 274 6.10 -15.31 17.86
C GLY A 274 6.01 -14.13 18.84
N GLU A 275 6.72 -13.04 18.58
CA GLU A 275 6.82 -11.86 19.43
C GLU A 275 5.88 -10.75 18.95
N GLU A 276 5.40 -9.92 19.89
CA GLU A 276 4.53 -8.78 19.59
C GLU A 276 5.27 -7.46 19.80
N TYR A 277 5.12 -6.57 18.81
CA TYR A 277 5.77 -5.27 18.77
C TYR A 277 4.78 -4.17 18.50
N LYS A 278 4.88 -3.07 19.24
CA LYS A 278 4.26 -1.80 18.87
C LYS A 278 5.00 -1.22 17.67
N VAL A 279 4.25 -0.71 16.69
CA VAL A 279 4.79 0.10 15.60
C VAL A 279 5.01 1.52 16.12
N VAL A 280 6.27 1.92 16.25
CA VAL A 280 6.65 3.25 16.74
C VAL A 280 6.62 4.27 15.61
N ASP A 281 7.16 3.89 14.44
CA ASP A 281 7.20 4.78 13.27
C ASP A 281 7.17 4.01 11.95
N VAL A 282 6.71 4.69 10.89
CA VAL A 282 6.74 4.21 9.50
C VAL A 282 7.93 4.86 8.80
N LEU A 283 9.08 4.20 8.85
CA LEU A 283 10.34 4.67 8.27
C LEU A 283 10.30 4.77 6.74
N CYS A 284 9.55 3.88 6.09
CA CYS A 284 9.36 3.91 4.64
C CYS A 284 8.00 3.35 4.25
N ILE A 285 7.33 3.97 3.29
CA ILE A 285 6.16 3.42 2.63
C ILE A 285 6.14 3.77 1.14
N ARG A 286 6.16 2.73 0.30
CA ARG A 286 5.94 2.87 -1.13
C ARG A 286 4.45 2.90 -1.42
N LYS A 287 4.01 4.01 -2.02
CA LYS A 287 2.60 4.31 -2.31
C LYS A 287 2.07 3.65 -3.58
N SER A 288 2.90 2.91 -4.31
CA SER A 288 2.50 2.26 -5.56
C SER A 288 1.40 1.24 -5.31
N VAL A 289 0.43 1.14 -6.22
CA VAL A 289 -0.62 0.10 -6.17
C VAL A 289 0.06 -1.25 -6.41
N ARG A 290 0.69 -1.38 -7.57
CA ARG A 290 1.43 -2.56 -8.03
C ARG A 290 2.93 -2.41 -7.80
N GLY A 291 3.62 -3.53 -7.54
CA GLY A 291 5.07 -3.58 -7.43
C GLY A 291 5.55 -4.07 -6.07
N ARG A 292 6.74 -3.62 -5.64
CA ARG A 292 7.38 -4.08 -4.39
C ARG A 292 6.67 -3.62 -3.13
N ALA A 293 5.91 -2.51 -3.20
CA ALA A 293 5.16 -1.92 -2.09
C ALA A 293 5.91 -1.95 -0.74
N THR A 294 7.21 -1.62 -0.76
CA THR A 294 8.08 -1.70 0.42
C THR A 294 7.53 -0.86 1.57
N LEU A 295 7.39 -1.50 2.73
CA LEU A 295 7.01 -0.89 3.99
C LEU A 295 8.09 -1.21 5.02
N VAL A 296 8.61 -0.19 5.70
CA VAL A 296 9.64 -0.35 6.74
C VAL A 296 9.13 0.31 8.01
N LEU A 297 9.13 -0.46 9.11
CA LEU A 297 8.55 -0.10 10.39
C LEU A 297 9.62 -0.14 11.47
N ALA A 298 9.68 0.90 12.31
CA ALA A 298 10.42 0.87 13.55
C ALA A 298 9.55 0.21 14.64
N LEU A 299 10.09 -0.80 15.30
CA LEU A 299 9.37 -1.65 16.23
C LEU A 299 9.93 -1.58 17.64
N GLN A 300 9.04 -1.61 18.61
CA GLN A 300 9.36 -1.71 20.03
C GLN A 300 8.59 -2.88 20.65
N ARG A 301 9.26 -3.71 21.44
CA ARG A 301 8.64 -4.82 22.18
C ARG A 301 7.61 -4.27 23.16
N LEU A 302 6.48 -4.95 23.31
CA LEU A 302 5.40 -4.50 24.21
C LEU A 302 5.80 -4.54 25.69
N GLU A 303 6.65 -5.47 26.10
CA GLU A 303 7.12 -5.65 27.48
C GLU A 303 8.25 -4.66 27.84
N ARG A 304 7.97 -3.36 27.79
CA ARG A 304 8.93 -2.29 28.11
C ARG A 304 8.41 -1.41 29.25
N ALA A 305 9.32 -0.86 30.04
CA ALA A 305 8.98 0.11 31.08
C ALA A 305 8.40 1.38 30.45
N GLU A 306 7.45 2.00 31.14
CA GLU A 306 6.83 3.25 30.68
C GLU A 306 7.89 4.36 30.51
N GLY A 307 7.94 4.98 29.34
CA GLY A 307 8.92 6.02 28.98
C GLY A 307 10.19 5.52 28.27
N ASP A 308 10.39 4.21 28.15
CA ASP A 308 11.43 3.65 27.27
C ASP A 308 11.00 3.83 25.80
N ASN A 309 11.81 4.54 25.00
CA ASN A 309 11.57 4.80 23.58
C ASN A 309 12.55 4.03 22.68
N THR A 310 13.22 3.01 23.22
CA THR A 310 14.18 2.19 22.47
C THR A 310 13.48 1.47 21.32
N ILE A 311 14.07 1.56 20.13
CA ILE A 311 13.67 0.75 18.99
C ILE A 311 14.40 -0.59 19.11
N ASP A 312 13.64 -1.68 19.17
CA ASP A 312 14.15 -3.04 19.33
C ASP A 312 14.49 -3.68 17.98
N ALA A 313 13.73 -3.34 16.94
CA ALA A 313 13.86 -3.96 15.63
C ALA A 313 13.32 -3.07 14.51
N VAL A 314 13.72 -3.39 13.28
CA VAL A 314 13.14 -2.84 12.05
C VAL A 314 12.51 -3.96 11.25
N LEU A 315 11.21 -3.84 10.96
CA LEU A 315 10.50 -4.78 10.10
C LEU A 315 10.34 -4.20 8.71
N LYS A 316 10.88 -4.90 7.71
CA LYS A 316 10.71 -4.63 6.29
C LYS A 316 9.75 -5.65 5.70
N LEU A 317 8.65 -5.15 5.14
CA LEU A 317 7.66 -5.90 4.37
C LEU A 317 7.82 -5.55 2.90
N ILE A 318 7.80 -6.56 2.03
CA ILE A 318 8.02 -6.37 0.60
C ILE A 318 7.27 -7.42 -0.23
N TRP A 319 6.70 -6.99 -1.35
CA TRP A 319 6.17 -7.88 -2.38
C TRP A 319 7.29 -8.18 -3.39
N ARG A 320 8.15 -9.13 -3.04
CA ARG A 320 9.31 -9.51 -3.85
C ARG A 320 8.85 -10.24 -5.10
N ASP A 321 9.52 -9.99 -6.22
CA ASP A 321 9.38 -10.82 -7.41
C ASP A 321 9.79 -12.27 -7.07
N GLN A 322 8.96 -13.25 -7.40
CA GLN A 322 9.19 -14.64 -7.01
C GLN A 322 10.49 -15.21 -7.57
N SER A 323 10.99 -14.69 -8.71
CA SER A 323 12.23 -15.13 -9.35
C SER A 323 13.49 -14.64 -8.62
N ARG A 324 13.34 -13.71 -7.66
CA ARG A 324 14.45 -13.17 -6.88
C ARG A 324 14.63 -13.90 -5.57
N PHE A 325 15.89 -14.08 -5.19
CA PHE A 325 16.27 -14.54 -3.86
C PHE A 325 15.70 -13.62 -2.77
N ALA A 326 15.27 -14.23 -1.66
CA ALA A 326 14.88 -13.49 -0.47
C ALA A 326 16.12 -12.81 0.14
N GLU A 327 16.01 -11.52 0.43
CA GLU A 327 17.09 -10.71 1.00
C GLU A 327 17.59 -11.28 2.34
N GLY A 328 16.67 -11.80 3.17
CA GLY A 328 17.01 -12.42 4.44
C GLY A 328 17.88 -13.68 4.31
N VAL A 329 17.68 -14.48 3.24
CA VAL A 329 18.53 -15.65 2.96
C VAL A 329 19.96 -15.23 2.68
N ILE A 330 20.15 -14.12 1.94
CA ILE A 330 21.47 -13.56 1.68
C ILE A 330 22.09 -13.05 2.98
N LEU A 331 21.36 -12.29 3.79
CA LEU A 331 21.87 -11.71 5.04
C LEU A 331 22.26 -12.77 6.08
N LYS A 332 21.63 -13.94 6.08
CA LYS A 332 21.99 -15.06 6.98
C LYS A 332 23.43 -15.54 6.79
N GLU A 333 23.98 -15.42 5.58
CA GLU A 333 25.39 -15.77 5.30
C GLU A 333 26.40 -14.78 5.91
N PHE A 334 25.93 -13.63 6.42
CA PHE A 334 26.76 -12.55 6.96
C PHE A 334 26.44 -12.22 8.43
N ILE A 335 25.82 -13.16 9.16
CA ILE A 335 25.63 -13.03 10.60
C ILE A 335 26.98 -12.88 11.29
N GLY A 336 27.12 -11.85 12.12
CA GLY A 336 28.34 -11.49 12.84
C GLY A 336 29.39 -10.73 12.00
N VAL A 337 29.16 -10.54 10.69
CA VAL A 337 30.10 -9.81 9.84
C VAL A 337 29.98 -8.31 10.10
N TYR A 338 31.12 -7.69 10.43
CA TYR A 338 31.19 -6.25 10.64
C TYR A 338 30.81 -5.46 9.38
N GLY A 339 30.04 -4.39 9.56
CA GLY A 339 29.60 -3.54 8.45
C GLY A 339 28.40 -4.05 7.65
N VAL A 340 27.86 -5.22 7.98
CA VAL A 340 26.63 -5.75 7.39
C VAL A 340 25.50 -5.70 8.42
N CYS A 341 24.30 -5.28 7.98
CA CYS A 341 23.11 -5.25 8.83
C CYS A 341 22.74 -6.67 9.29
N GLN A 342 22.46 -6.82 10.59
CA GLN A 342 22.17 -8.12 11.17
C GLN A 342 20.68 -8.47 11.04
N VAL A 343 20.42 -9.61 10.40
CA VAL A 343 19.08 -10.20 10.31
C VAL A 343 18.72 -10.87 11.63
N MET A 344 17.51 -10.61 12.11
CA MET A 344 16.95 -11.24 13.31
C MET A 344 15.97 -12.35 12.94
N TYR A 345 15.17 -12.13 11.90
CA TYR A 345 14.19 -13.08 11.41
C TYR A 345 13.88 -12.80 9.93
N GLU A 346 13.60 -13.85 9.17
CA GLU A 346 13.10 -13.73 7.80
C GLU A 346 12.12 -14.87 7.50
N ALA A 347 11.03 -14.54 6.82
CA ALA A 347 10.07 -15.50 6.31
C ALA A 347 9.19 -14.87 5.24
N ASP A 348 8.57 -15.72 4.41
CA ASP A 348 7.41 -15.30 3.64
C ASP A 348 6.18 -15.18 4.55
N ALA A 349 5.28 -14.23 4.26
CA ALA A 349 4.04 -14.06 4.99
C ALA A 349 3.09 -15.22 4.67
N MET A 350 2.41 -15.74 5.69
CA MET A 350 1.52 -16.89 5.58
C MET A 350 0.07 -16.50 5.86
N ILE A 351 -0.85 -16.90 4.99
CA ILE A 351 -2.29 -16.69 5.11
C ILE A 351 -2.97 -18.06 5.10
N GLY A 352 -3.62 -18.43 6.19
CA GLY A 352 -4.25 -19.76 6.30
C GLY A 352 -3.28 -20.93 6.10
N GLY A 353 -1.99 -20.74 6.41
CA GLY A 353 -0.95 -21.76 6.21
C GLY A 353 -0.34 -21.80 4.80
N VAL A 354 -0.75 -20.92 3.89
CA VAL A 354 -0.21 -20.81 2.52
C VAL A 354 0.58 -19.52 2.36
N ALA A 355 1.68 -19.54 1.61
CA ALA A 355 2.45 -18.35 1.31
C ALA A 355 1.57 -17.29 0.61
N ASP A 356 1.71 -16.05 1.03
CA ASP A 356 0.96 -14.94 0.48
C ASP A 356 1.55 -14.50 -0.86
N ILE A 357 0.97 -15.02 -1.95
CA ILE A 357 1.43 -14.82 -3.31
C ILE A 357 0.31 -14.20 -4.14
N VAL A 358 0.66 -13.14 -4.88
CA VAL A 358 -0.21 -12.55 -5.90
C VAL A 358 0.46 -12.66 -7.25
N CYS A 359 -0.29 -12.99 -8.30
CA CYS A 359 0.24 -13.17 -9.64
C CYS A 359 -0.58 -12.38 -10.64
N SER A 360 0.08 -11.83 -11.67
CA SER A 360 -0.59 -11.61 -12.95
C SER A 360 -1.12 -12.98 -13.39
N ARG A 361 -2.44 -13.19 -13.27
CA ARG A 361 -3.01 -14.54 -13.27
C ARG A 361 -2.85 -15.19 -14.64
N SER A 362 -2.04 -16.25 -14.71
CA SER A 362 -1.96 -17.14 -15.86
C SER A 362 -3.35 -17.75 -16.10
N GLY A 363 -4.06 -17.24 -17.10
CA GLY A 363 -5.42 -17.67 -17.44
C GLY A 363 -6.47 -16.56 -17.46
N LEU A 364 -6.17 -15.36 -16.94
CA LEU A 364 -7.01 -14.19 -17.19
C LEU A 364 -6.51 -13.41 -18.39
N TYR A 365 -7.42 -12.86 -19.18
CA TYR A 365 -7.12 -11.95 -20.29
C TYR A 365 -7.48 -10.52 -19.90
N ALA A 366 -6.95 -9.53 -20.62
CA ALA A 366 -7.14 -8.13 -20.26
C ALA A 366 -8.58 -7.63 -20.46
N GLY A 367 -9.31 -8.25 -21.39
CA GLY A 367 -10.71 -7.98 -21.70
C GLY A 367 -10.98 -6.56 -22.21
N PRO A 368 -12.26 -6.15 -22.34
CA PRO A 368 -12.64 -4.85 -22.91
C PRO A 368 -12.06 -3.63 -22.18
N ARG A 369 -11.66 -3.81 -20.92
CA ARG A 369 -11.14 -2.77 -20.02
C ARG A 369 -9.63 -2.90 -19.77
N GLY A 370 -8.94 -3.80 -20.49
CA GLY A 370 -7.49 -4.02 -20.35
C GLY A 370 -6.66 -2.75 -20.55
N ASN A 371 -7.08 -1.90 -21.48
CA ASN A 371 -6.36 -0.69 -21.86
C ASN A 371 -6.76 0.57 -21.07
N VAL A 372 -7.43 0.43 -19.91
CA VAL A 372 -7.85 1.59 -19.07
C VAL A 372 -6.68 2.51 -18.75
N PHE A 373 -5.48 1.96 -18.55
CA PHE A 373 -4.27 2.71 -18.17
C PHE A 373 -3.30 2.97 -19.34
N GLY A 374 -3.72 2.72 -20.58
CA GLY A 374 -2.90 2.86 -21.78
C GLY A 374 -2.98 1.63 -22.69
N PRO A 375 -2.50 1.73 -23.94
CA PRO A 375 -2.43 0.58 -24.82
C PRO A 375 -1.40 -0.45 -24.30
N GLU A 376 -1.73 -1.73 -24.43
CA GLU A 376 -0.84 -2.87 -24.13
C GLU A 376 0.49 -2.83 -24.90
N THR A 377 0.53 -2.17 -26.06
CA THR A 377 1.69 -2.14 -26.96
C THR A 377 2.37 -0.78 -27.00
N ALA A 378 3.66 -0.77 -26.66
CA ALA A 378 4.68 0.25 -26.93
C ALA A 378 4.64 1.55 -26.10
N SER A 379 5.21 1.48 -24.89
CA SER A 379 6.06 2.57 -24.41
C SER A 379 7.27 1.96 -23.71
N VAL A 380 8.44 2.17 -24.31
CA VAL A 380 9.76 1.60 -23.95
C VAL A 380 10.26 2.03 -22.55
N GLU A 381 9.52 2.88 -21.84
CA GLU A 381 9.87 3.37 -20.49
C GLU A 381 8.87 3.00 -19.38
N ILE A 382 7.78 2.29 -19.69
CA ILE A 382 6.86 1.81 -18.66
C ILE A 382 7.30 0.43 -18.20
N LYS A 383 7.51 0.24 -16.89
CA LYS A 383 7.76 -1.07 -16.26
C LYS A 383 6.47 -1.92 -16.32
N GLY A 384 6.09 -2.33 -17.53
CA GLY A 384 4.90 -3.12 -17.81
C GLY A 384 4.99 -4.50 -17.14
N ALA A 385 3.82 -5.03 -16.76
CA ALA A 385 3.70 -6.42 -16.33
C ALA A 385 4.14 -7.34 -17.46
N LYS A 386 5.04 -8.27 -17.15
CA LYS A 386 5.21 -9.46 -17.98
C LYS A 386 4.04 -10.39 -17.65
N ALA A 387 3.57 -11.15 -18.64
CA ALA A 387 2.81 -12.36 -18.34
C ALA A 387 3.66 -13.20 -17.36
N ASP A 388 3.07 -13.64 -16.25
CA ASP A 388 3.68 -14.41 -15.15
C ASP A 388 4.49 -13.61 -14.08
N ASP A 389 4.19 -12.31 -13.88
CA ASP A 389 4.68 -11.51 -12.74
C ASP A 389 3.97 -11.93 -11.43
N CYS A 390 4.55 -12.91 -10.74
CA CYS A 390 4.16 -13.29 -9.40
C CYS A 390 5.04 -12.62 -8.34
N ARG A 391 4.39 -12.21 -7.26
CA ARG A 391 4.99 -11.53 -6.13
C ARG A 391 4.67 -12.25 -4.85
N VAL A 392 5.70 -12.54 -4.08
CA VAL A 392 5.62 -13.15 -2.76
C VAL A 392 5.74 -12.05 -1.73
N HIS A 393 4.84 -12.03 -0.74
CA HIS A 393 4.93 -11.13 0.38
C HIS A 393 5.97 -11.68 1.38
N SER A 394 7.05 -10.95 1.60
CA SER A 394 8.14 -11.35 2.47
C SER A 394 8.34 -10.37 3.61
N MET A 395 8.79 -10.91 4.74
CA MET A 395 9.04 -10.21 5.98
C MET A 395 10.51 -10.39 6.37
N LEU A 396 11.16 -9.28 6.70
CA LEU A 396 12.54 -9.25 7.14
C LEU A 396 12.65 -8.37 8.39
N LEU A 397 12.97 -8.99 9.51
CA LEU A 397 13.23 -8.32 10.79
C LEU A 397 14.74 -8.15 10.96
N MET A 398 15.17 -6.94 11.27
CA MET A 398 16.59 -6.56 11.29
C MET A 398 16.91 -5.71 12.52
N GLN A 399 18.20 -5.64 12.82
CA GLN A 399 18.74 -4.69 13.78
C GLN A 399 18.39 -3.25 13.39
N PRO A 400 17.98 -2.41 14.37
CA PRO A 400 17.67 -1.01 14.11
C PRO A 400 18.95 -0.18 13.93
N GLY A 401 18.84 0.87 13.12
CA GLY A 401 19.89 1.85 12.91
C GLY A 401 19.31 3.12 12.27
N ARG A 402 20.05 4.21 12.37
CA ARG A 402 19.72 5.48 11.70
C ARG A 402 20.56 5.65 10.44
N PRO A 403 20.03 6.24 9.37
CA PRO A 403 20.78 6.41 8.13
C PRO A 403 22.02 7.29 8.33
N LEU A 404 23.07 7.04 7.55
CA LEU A 404 24.33 7.81 7.55
C LEU A 404 24.09 9.30 7.28
N SER A 405 23.05 9.65 6.53
CA SER A 405 22.61 11.03 6.30
C SER A 405 22.20 11.77 7.59
N GLN A 406 21.98 11.06 8.69
CA GLN A 406 21.70 11.60 10.03
C GLN A 406 22.92 11.51 10.96
N ALA A 407 24.14 11.34 10.45
CA ALA A 407 25.36 11.42 11.25
C ALA A 407 25.41 12.77 11.99
N GLY A 408 25.55 12.72 13.31
CA GLY A 408 25.60 13.90 14.19
C GLY A 408 27.01 14.45 14.35
N SER A 409 28.03 13.73 13.89
CA SER A 409 29.43 14.18 13.92
C SER A 409 30.25 13.63 12.75
N PRO A 410 31.38 14.28 12.40
CA PRO A 410 32.33 13.74 11.42
C PRO A 410 32.84 12.34 11.77
N PHE A 411 32.99 12.04 13.06
CA PHE A 411 33.41 10.72 13.53
C PHE A 411 32.39 9.64 13.17
N GLU A 412 31.10 9.88 13.42
CA GLU A 412 30.05 8.94 13.05
C GLU A 412 29.95 8.73 11.54
N LEU A 413 30.10 9.81 10.77
CA LEU A 413 30.13 9.73 9.31
C LEU A 413 31.28 8.82 8.85
N LEU A 414 32.49 9.06 9.36
CA LEU A 414 33.67 8.25 9.04
C LEU A 414 33.49 6.79 9.46
N ALA A 415 32.98 6.53 10.67
CA ALA A 415 32.71 5.19 11.16
C ALA A 415 31.70 4.45 10.28
N GLY A 416 30.62 5.11 9.86
CA GLY A 416 29.63 4.54 8.95
C GLY A 416 30.19 4.26 7.55
N MET A 417 31.04 5.14 7.02
CA MET A 417 31.72 4.92 5.73
C MET A 417 32.68 3.72 5.80
N ILE A 418 33.48 3.61 6.86
CA ILE A 418 34.38 2.47 7.08
C ILE A 418 33.57 1.18 7.20
N GLY A 419 32.51 1.18 8.02
CA GLY A 419 31.60 0.04 8.14
C GLY A 419 31.02 -0.39 6.79
N ALA A 420 30.54 0.56 5.99
CA ALA A 420 30.01 0.27 4.65
C ALA A 420 31.06 -0.33 3.70
N LEU A 421 32.31 0.17 3.74
CA LEU A 421 33.40 -0.38 2.94
C LEU A 421 33.74 -1.82 3.36
N MET A 422 33.87 -2.07 4.67
CA MET A 422 34.15 -3.41 5.20
C MET A 422 33.01 -4.39 4.91
N GLY A 423 31.77 -3.97 5.11
CA GLY A 423 30.60 -4.77 4.79
C GLY A 423 30.52 -5.08 3.29
N HIS A 424 30.76 -4.09 2.43
CA HIS A 424 30.76 -4.32 0.99
C HIS A 424 31.90 -5.26 0.55
N TRP A 425 33.09 -5.13 1.13
CA TRP A 425 34.21 -6.02 0.91
C TRP A 425 33.86 -7.48 1.27
N ALA A 426 33.22 -7.70 2.43
CA ALA A 426 32.75 -9.01 2.83
C ALA A 426 31.69 -9.59 1.87
N LEU A 427 30.73 -8.77 1.43
CA LEU A 427 29.73 -9.17 0.43
C LEU A 427 30.40 -9.61 -0.88
N VAL A 428 31.35 -8.84 -1.40
CA VAL A 428 32.02 -9.13 -2.69
C VAL A 428 32.83 -10.42 -2.63
N ASN A 429 33.49 -10.71 -1.51
CA ASN A 429 34.21 -11.97 -1.33
C ASN A 429 33.30 -13.21 -1.34
N LYS A 430 32.00 -13.03 -1.11
CA LYS A 430 30.96 -14.05 -1.26
C LYS A 430 30.18 -13.93 -2.57
N GLN A 431 30.70 -13.16 -3.53
CA GLN A 431 30.09 -12.90 -4.84
C GLN A 431 28.74 -12.18 -4.76
N VAL A 432 28.50 -11.44 -3.67
CA VAL A 432 27.30 -10.62 -3.47
C VAL A 432 27.63 -9.15 -3.71
N GLN A 433 26.77 -8.45 -4.46
CA GLN A 433 26.88 -7.01 -4.71
C GLN A 433 25.62 -6.31 -4.17
N HIS A 434 25.80 -5.27 -3.35
CA HIS A 434 24.67 -4.53 -2.77
C HIS A 434 23.90 -3.71 -3.84
N ARG A 435 24.61 -3.11 -4.81
CA ARG A 435 24.08 -2.33 -5.95
C ARG A 435 23.25 -1.08 -5.65
N ASP A 436 22.91 -0.83 -4.38
CA ASP A 436 22.15 0.35 -3.94
C ASP A 436 22.82 1.03 -2.73
N ILE A 437 24.13 1.28 -2.81
CA ILE A 437 24.88 1.95 -1.73
C ILE A 437 24.55 3.45 -1.77
N SER A 438 24.02 3.98 -0.66
CA SER A 438 23.71 5.40 -0.51
C SER A 438 23.72 5.81 0.96
N ALA A 439 23.77 7.11 1.23
CA ALA A 439 23.72 7.66 2.59
C ALA A 439 22.42 7.31 3.36
N ASN A 440 21.38 6.84 2.67
CA ASN A 440 20.13 6.40 3.29
C ASN A 440 20.04 4.88 3.48
N ASN A 441 20.93 4.10 2.86
CA ASN A 441 20.98 2.64 2.97
C ASN A 441 22.16 2.15 3.84
N ILE A 442 23.09 3.04 4.20
CA ILE A 442 24.11 2.79 5.22
C ILE A 442 23.52 3.20 6.57
N LEU A 443 23.51 2.29 7.54
CA LEU A 443 22.90 2.51 8.86
C LEU A 443 23.97 2.58 9.96
N LEU A 444 23.90 3.62 10.78
CA LEU A 444 24.62 3.75 12.04
C LEU A 444 23.82 3.04 13.13
N ALA A 445 24.48 2.20 13.93
CA ALA A 445 23.84 1.53 15.06
C ALA A 445 23.32 2.57 16.09
N LEU A 446 22.20 2.26 16.75
CA LEU A 446 21.68 3.06 17.84
C LEU A 446 22.53 2.85 19.11
N ASN A 447 22.70 3.92 19.90
CA ASN A 447 23.53 3.99 21.09
C ASN A 447 23.09 2.91 22.08
N ASP A 448 23.83 1.80 22.13
CA ASP A 448 23.77 0.67 23.09
C ASP A 448 24.54 -0.54 22.53
N TYR A 449 24.83 -0.55 21.22
CA TYR A 449 25.91 -1.38 20.72
C TYR A 449 27.22 -0.73 21.15
N GLU A 450 27.74 -1.14 22.31
CA GLU A 450 29.17 -1.11 22.53
C GLU A 450 29.78 -1.70 21.27
N TYR A 451 30.47 -0.86 20.49
CA TYR A 451 31.48 -1.34 19.58
C TYR A 451 32.52 -2.03 20.47
N LYS A 452 32.24 -3.29 20.89
CA LYS A 452 33.24 -4.18 21.47
C LYS A 452 34.40 -4.04 20.52
N GLN A 453 35.52 -3.50 21.03
CA GLN A 453 36.64 -2.97 20.26
C GLN A 453 36.69 -3.58 18.87
N PRO A 454 36.45 -2.79 17.81
CA PRO A 454 36.09 -3.39 16.55
C PRO A 454 37.21 -4.27 16.05
N GLU A 455 36.88 -5.21 15.18
CA GLU A 455 37.87 -6.00 14.46
C GLU A 455 38.93 -5.13 13.75
N TRP A 456 38.76 -3.80 13.63
CA TRP A 456 39.82 -2.88 13.21
C TRP A 456 41.06 -2.86 14.12
N GLU A 457 40.96 -3.10 15.44
CA GLU A 457 42.18 -3.28 16.27
C GLU A 457 42.91 -4.57 15.92
N LYS A 458 42.18 -5.63 15.55
CA LYS A 458 42.76 -6.85 14.96
C LYS A 458 43.28 -6.63 13.53
N LEU A 459 42.74 -5.66 12.80
CA LEU A 459 43.25 -5.25 11.48
C LEU A 459 44.51 -4.38 11.59
N LYS A 460 44.69 -3.64 12.68
CA LYS A 460 45.93 -2.91 13.01
C LYS A 460 47.12 -3.85 13.26
N GLU A 461 46.89 -5.09 13.65
CA GLU A 461 47.93 -6.12 13.80
C GLU A 461 48.41 -6.70 12.45
N GLY A 462 48.67 -5.85 11.45
CA GLY A 462 49.24 -6.25 10.15
C GLY A 462 48.32 -7.02 9.20
N LYS A 463 47.08 -7.32 9.61
CA LYS A 463 46.09 -8.02 8.76
C LYS A 463 45.53 -7.14 7.65
N LEU A 464 45.54 -5.81 7.81
CA LEU A 464 45.04 -4.91 6.76
C LEU A 464 45.90 -5.01 5.48
N GLU A 465 47.23 -5.07 5.58
CA GLU A 465 48.11 -5.24 4.42
C GLU A 465 48.04 -6.66 3.80
N GLU A 466 47.71 -7.66 4.60
CA GLU A 466 47.53 -9.04 4.15
C GLU A 466 46.20 -9.21 3.42
N LEU A 467 45.12 -8.65 3.97
CA LEU A 467 43.79 -8.60 3.36
C LEU A 467 43.76 -7.74 2.09
N ALA A 468 44.51 -6.64 2.05
CA ALA A 468 44.69 -5.84 0.84
C ALA A 468 45.43 -6.64 -0.27
N ARG A 469 46.31 -7.59 0.10
CA ARG A 469 46.97 -8.50 -0.85
C ARG A 469 46.04 -9.62 -1.32
N GLU A 470 45.15 -10.11 -0.48
CA GLU A 470 44.16 -11.15 -0.82
C GLU A 470 42.97 -10.61 -1.62
N PHE A 471 42.63 -9.33 -1.46
CA PHE A 471 41.57 -8.69 -2.23
C PHE A 471 41.98 -8.56 -3.70
N LYS A 472 41.58 -9.55 -4.49
CA LYS A 472 41.65 -9.47 -5.94
C LYS A 472 40.57 -8.50 -6.43
N VAL A 473 40.98 -7.26 -6.65
CA VAL A 473 40.21 -6.29 -7.43
C VAL A 473 39.80 -7.01 -8.73
N PRO A 474 38.50 -7.12 -9.06
CA PRO A 474 38.08 -7.54 -10.39
C PRO A 474 38.86 -6.71 -11.42
N LYS A 475 39.22 -7.24 -12.59
CA LYS A 475 39.92 -6.44 -13.61
C LYS A 475 39.01 -5.33 -14.18
N TRP A 476 38.74 -4.29 -13.39
CA TRP A 476 38.06 -3.07 -13.79
C TRP A 476 38.86 -2.34 -14.87
N ASP A 477 40.18 -2.58 -14.91
CA ASP A 477 41.13 -2.13 -15.93
C ASP A 477 40.73 -2.53 -17.36
N GLU A 478 39.87 -3.54 -17.57
CA GLU A 478 39.38 -3.90 -18.90
C GLU A 478 38.11 -3.14 -19.30
N ILE A 479 37.40 -2.52 -18.35
CA ILE A 479 36.15 -1.77 -18.59
C ILE A 479 36.44 -0.32 -19.02
N PHE A 480 37.51 0.28 -18.52
CA PHE A 480 37.91 1.66 -18.84
C PHE A 480 38.94 1.76 -19.99
N LYS A 481 39.11 0.71 -20.80
CA LYS A 481 40.04 0.70 -21.95
C LYS A 481 39.62 1.60 -23.12
N ASN A 482 38.48 2.28 -23.04
CA ASN A 482 38.18 3.36 -23.98
C ASN A 482 38.91 4.61 -23.50
N ALA A 483 39.95 4.96 -24.26
CA ALA A 483 40.96 5.99 -23.99
C ALA A 483 40.44 7.44 -23.99
N MET A 484 39.28 7.74 -23.39
CA MET A 484 38.72 9.10 -23.40
C MET A 484 38.43 9.75 -22.04
N ASP A 485 38.69 9.09 -20.91
CA ASP A 485 38.57 9.76 -19.60
C ASP A 485 39.91 9.79 -18.86
N GLU A 486 40.79 10.72 -19.28
CA GLU A 486 42.00 11.16 -18.53
C GLU A 486 41.66 11.91 -17.23
N GLN A 487 40.46 11.74 -16.66
CA GLN A 487 39.99 12.50 -15.49
C GLN A 487 40.32 11.85 -14.14
N TYR A 488 40.92 10.66 -14.13
CA TYR A 488 41.16 9.93 -12.89
C TYR A 488 42.60 9.40 -12.82
N GLU A 489 43.37 9.93 -11.88
CA GLU A 489 44.65 9.35 -11.48
C GLU A 489 44.42 8.11 -10.61
N LYS A 490 45.16 7.04 -10.92
CA LYS A 490 45.18 5.81 -10.14
C LYS A 490 45.82 6.08 -8.78
N VAL A 491 45.02 6.05 -7.71
CA VAL A 491 45.54 6.15 -6.34
C VAL A 491 46.14 4.81 -5.92
N GLU A 492 47.47 4.70 -5.95
CA GLU A 492 48.17 3.45 -5.62
C GLU A 492 48.27 3.18 -4.10
N LYS A 493 48.06 4.21 -3.26
CA LYS A 493 48.09 4.09 -1.80
C LYS A 493 47.35 5.28 -1.14
N LEU A 494 46.45 4.99 -0.20
CA LEU A 494 45.85 6.00 0.69
C LEU A 494 46.63 6.03 2.00
N THR A 495 47.36 7.10 2.26
CA THR A 495 48.02 7.34 3.56
C THR A 495 47.18 8.29 4.38
N TRP A 496 46.80 7.87 5.59
CA TRP A 496 46.06 8.70 6.54
C TRP A 496 47.03 9.12 7.65
N GLU A 497 47.32 10.42 7.72
CA GLU A 497 47.99 11.02 8.88
C GLU A 497 46.89 11.65 9.74
N PHE A 498 46.62 11.05 10.89
CA PHE A 498 45.75 11.66 11.91
C PHE A 498 46.68 12.35 12.92
N GLU A 499 46.64 13.69 12.97
CA GLU A 499 47.14 14.47 14.11
C GLU A 499 46.16 14.43 15.28
#